data_AF-A0A2E3SNL8-F1
#
_entry.id   AF-A0A2E3SNL8-F1
#
_cell.length_a   1.000
_cell.length_b   1.000
_cell.length_c   1.000
_cell.angle_alpha   90.00
_cell.angle_beta   90.00
_cell.angle_gamma   90.00
#
_symmetry.space_group_name_H-M   'P 1'
#
loop_
_entity.id
_entity.type
_entity.pdbx_description
1 polymer ?
#
loop_
_entity_poly.entity_id
_entity_poly.type
_entity_poly.pdbx_seq_one_letter_code
_entity_poly.pdbx_strand_id
1 'polypeptide(L)'
;MDKKSKKGISRREFMKVGGAVGAALSLGGAAVAGFVSGRSKDTYTGWGPAPYGEDQFFNRKPFYVDKPTYEVVGKPERIRYLDNIFKRNGELYRLMYAKDGEPKWDLSKGAEDLPEPLKTYYLNNSERLAEFKRAYYKADEQHKNWPKYQDQFFIADAWSTAHSTSFRGRGSFPLEPKGPPEESDFNGVTMKPYPLKSPKHGSELIKKISHTFGATLVGVTELKEEWVYQGYLRGVGKTEFKKPEHWKNVIVIAVPHEWDALYVNPTYGTSYDAYSKLNFVAGKIEIFLRKMGYSARIHVPPVDYDIIVPPIAIDAGLGEFGRNGIVITPELGANTRLAAVTTDMPLEPDKPIDIGIKKFCEKCKICAEECPSGSISMDDAPTKNIRGFKRWDIDQDKCFTVWNSVATSHSRGCRICLAVCPYSRKNNWIHRLAKEVDPYDPSGAFASAMLAMQKNFFEYPGANEYLPPPDGSNKTYGEPPEWLDSSKWFDI
;
A
#
# COMPACT_ATOMS: atom_id res chain seq x y z
N MET A 1 -0.17 -70.12 39.16
CA MET A 1 -0.04 -69.43 37.86
C MET A 1 -0.50 -67.99 38.03
N ASP A 2 0.19 -67.06 37.40
CA ASP A 2 0.24 -65.61 37.67
C ASP A 2 -1.08 -64.86 37.90
N LYS A 3 -1.16 -64.16 39.04
CA LYS A 3 -1.96 -62.92 39.13
C LYS A 3 -1.21 -61.79 38.42
N LYS A 4 -1.42 -61.64 37.10
CA LYS A 4 -1.00 -60.43 36.37
C LYS A 4 -1.62 -59.20 37.03
N SER A 5 -0.80 -58.35 37.66
CA SER A 5 -1.28 -57.09 38.21
C SER A 5 -1.65 -56.14 37.07
N LYS A 6 -2.95 -55.83 36.93
CA LYS A 6 -3.38 -54.71 36.11
C LYS A 6 -2.95 -53.42 36.82
N LYS A 7 -1.76 -52.91 36.50
CA LYS A 7 -1.37 -51.52 36.81
C LYS A 7 -2.37 -50.59 36.10
N GLY A 8 -3.35 -50.08 36.85
CA GLY A 8 -4.24 -49.05 36.37
C GLY A 8 -3.46 -47.76 36.14
N ILE A 9 -3.73 -47.07 35.04
CA ILE A 9 -3.15 -45.75 34.72
C ILE A 9 -3.51 -44.80 35.87
N SER A 10 -2.51 -44.17 36.49
CA SER A 10 -2.77 -43.24 37.59
C SER A 10 -3.51 -41.99 37.08
N ARG A 11 -4.27 -41.29 37.95
CA ARG A 11 -4.92 -40.02 37.56
C ARG A 11 -3.94 -39.00 36.95
N ARG A 12 -2.68 -38.99 37.39
CA ARG A 12 -1.63 -38.11 36.86
C ARG A 12 -1.19 -38.52 35.45
N GLU A 13 -1.08 -39.82 35.17
CA GLU A 13 -0.82 -40.33 33.82
C GLU A 13 -2.03 -40.14 32.91
N PHE A 14 -3.25 -40.35 33.39
CA PHE A 14 -4.48 -40.08 32.64
C PHE A 14 -4.59 -38.60 32.25
N MET A 15 -4.28 -37.66 33.14
CA MET A 15 -4.26 -36.23 32.82
C MET A 15 -3.12 -35.87 31.85
N LYS A 16 -1.95 -36.51 31.94
CA LYS A 16 -0.84 -36.33 30.98
C LYS A 16 -1.19 -36.87 29.59
N VAL A 17 -1.72 -38.08 29.51
CA VAL A 17 -2.12 -38.74 28.26
C VAL A 17 -3.33 -38.03 27.64
N GLY A 18 -4.36 -37.73 28.43
CA GLY A 18 -5.52 -36.96 27.97
C GLY A 18 -5.16 -35.55 27.53
N GLY A 19 -4.26 -34.85 28.25
CA GLY A 19 -3.74 -33.55 27.84
C GLY A 19 -2.89 -33.62 26.57
N ALA A 20 -2.03 -34.64 26.43
CA ALA A 20 -1.22 -34.85 25.22
C ALA A 20 -2.08 -35.24 24.01
N VAL A 21 -3.08 -36.11 24.19
CA VAL A 21 -4.05 -36.48 23.14
C VAL A 21 -4.92 -35.28 22.75
N GLY A 22 -5.41 -34.50 23.71
CA GLY A 22 -6.14 -33.27 23.46
C GLY A 22 -5.29 -32.25 22.69
N ALA A 23 -4.04 -32.04 23.08
CA ALA A 23 -3.10 -31.18 22.35
C ALA A 23 -2.82 -31.71 20.94
N ALA A 24 -2.60 -33.02 20.76
CA ALA A 24 -2.37 -33.63 19.46
C ALA A 24 -3.59 -33.53 18.53
N LEU A 25 -4.81 -33.71 19.05
CA LEU A 25 -6.06 -33.53 18.30
C LEU A 25 -6.28 -32.07 17.93
N SER A 26 -6.02 -31.12 18.82
CA SER A 26 -6.09 -29.68 18.51
C SER A 26 -5.05 -29.25 17.47
N LEU A 27 -3.82 -29.74 17.56
CA LEU A 27 -2.76 -29.49 16.57
C LEU A 27 -3.09 -30.14 15.22
N GLY A 28 -3.60 -31.37 15.20
CA GLY A 28 -4.06 -32.06 13.99
C GLY A 28 -5.23 -31.34 13.34
N GLY A 29 -6.22 -30.91 14.13
CA GLY A 29 -7.35 -30.10 13.67
C GLY A 29 -6.92 -28.75 13.10
N ALA A 30 -5.99 -28.05 13.76
CA ALA A 30 -5.42 -26.80 13.28
C ALA A 30 -4.60 -26.99 11.99
N ALA A 31 -3.84 -28.09 11.86
CA ALA A 31 -3.09 -28.42 10.66
C ALA A 31 -4.03 -28.76 9.48
N VAL A 32 -5.10 -29.54 9.70
CA VAL A 32 -6.11 -29.83 8.67
C VAL A 32 -6.86 -28.55 8.27
N ALA A 33 -7.29 -27.73 9.23
CA ALA A 33 -7.93 -26.45 8.96
C ALA A 33 -7.00 -25.48 8.19
N GLY A 34 -5.70 -25.46 8.54
CA GLY A 34 -4.67 -24.71 7.84
C GLY A 34 -4.43 -25.20 6.42
N PHE A 35 -4.38 -26.52 6.20
CA PHE A 35 -4.24 -27.12 4.87
C PHE A 35 -5.45 -26.84 3.99
N VAL A 36 -6.67 -27.02 4.51
CA VAL A 36 -7.92 -26.68 3.80
C VAL A 36 -7.97 -25.17 3.50
N SER A 37 -7.58 -24.34 4.46
CA SER A 37 -7.46 -22.88 4.26
C SER A 37 -6.33 -22.45 3.33
N GLY A 38 -5.31 -23.26 3.13
CA GLY A 38 -4.22 -22.98 2.19
C GLY A 38 -4.63 -23.21 0.74
N ARG A 39 -5.59 -24.11 0.53
CA ARG A 39 -6.04 -24.56 -0.81
C ARG A 39 -7.43 -24.07 -1.23
N SER A 40 -8.24 -23.56 -0.30
CA SER A 40 -9.57 -23.02 -0.62
C SER A 40 -9.46 -21.61 -1.20
N LYS A 41 -10.07 -21.40 -2.37
CA LYS A 41 -10.22 -20.09 -3.03
C LYS A 41 -11.08 -19.12 -2.19
N ASP A 42 -11.92 -19.68 -1.33
CA ASP A 42 -13.00 -19.02 -0.57
C ASP A 42 -12.56 -18.54 0.82
N THR A 43 -11.27 -18.47 1.10
CA THR A 43 -10.78 -18.05 2.40
C THR A 43 -10.76 -16.51 2.43
N TYR A 44 -11.87 -15.81 2.78
CA TYR A 44 -12.28 -14.39 2.46
C TYR A 44 -12.06 -13.23 3.51
N THR A 45 -11.31 -12.12 3.23
CA THR A 45 -11.24 -10.80 4.00
C THR A 45 -11.95 -9.79 3.16
N GLY A 46 -12.27 -8.68 3.83
CA GLY A 46 -12.14 -7.40 3.17
C GLY A 46 -13.38 -7.23 2.37
N TRP A 47 -14.32 -6.53 2.98
CA TRP A 47 -15.69 -6.48 2.54
C TRP A 47 -16.47 -7.78 2.80
N GLY A 48 -16.94 -7.94 4.04
CA GLY A 48 -18.24 -8.56 4.25
C GLY A 48 -19.35 -7.72 3.59
N PRO A 49 -20.57 -8.25 3.41
CA PRO A 49 -21.65 -7.60 2.66
C PRO A 49 -22.24 -6.35 3.34
N ALA A 50 -21.69 -5.92 4.48
CA ALA A 50 -22.14 -4.74 5.20
C ALA A 50 -21.56 -3.46 4.56
N PRO A 51 -22.39 -2.52 4.08
CA PRO A 51 -21.93 -1.34 3.32
C PRO A 51 -21.04 -0.35 4.09
N TYR A 52 -20.76 -0.59 5.37
CA TYR A 52 -20.02 0.30 6.27
C TYR A 52 -18.86 -0.38 7.03
N GLY A 53 -18.50 -1.63 6.70
CA GLY A 53 -17.34 -2.29 7.30
C GLY A 53 -17.47 -2.67 8.78
N GLU A 54 -18.69 -2.93 9.26
CA GLU A 54 -18.94 -3.42 10.64
C GLU A 54 -18.21 -4.74 10.95
N ASP A 55 -17.95 -5.55 9.92
CA ASP A 55 -17.16 -6.78 9.97
C ASP A 55 -15.64 -6.55 10.04
N GLN A 56 -15.19 -5.31 9.82
CA GLN A 56 -13.81 -4.84 9.82
C GLN A 56 -13.48 -4.02 11.09
N PHE A 57 -14.23 -4.16 12.18
CA PHE A 57 -13.87 -3.51 13.44
C PHE A 57 -12.59 -4.12 14.04
N PHE A 58 -11.63 -3.28 14.41
CA PHE A 58 -10.49 -3.64 15.28
C PHE A 58 -10.41 -2.68 16.48
N ASN A 59 -10.34 -3.24 17.69
CA ASN A 59 -10.25 -2.46 18.91
C ASN A 59 -8.83 -1.91 19.11
N ARG A 60 -8.54 -0.73 18.55
CA ARG A 60 -7.23 -0.05 18.65
C ARG A 60 -6.79 0.32 20.07
N LYS A 61 -7.73 0.47 21.02
CA LYS A 61 -7.45 1.09 22.34
C LYS A 61 -6.32 0.43 23.15
N PRO A 62 -6.20 -0.91 23.22
CA PRO A 62 -5.12 -1.57 23.96
C PRO A 62 -3.73 -1.38 23.33
N PHE A 63 -3.67 -0.94 22.07
CA PHE A 63 -2.45 -0.81 21.27
C PHE A 63 -1.96 0.63 21.13
N TYR A 64 -2.67 1.59 21.73
CA TYR A 64 -2.29 3.00 21.64
C TYR A 64 -0.93 3.26 22.30
N VAL A 65 -0.07 3.92 21.55
CA VAL A 65 1.26 4.37 21.99
C VAL A 65 1.38 5.87 21.81
N ASP A 66 2.15 6.53 22.69
CA ASP A 66 2.31 7.99 22.65
C ASP A 66 3.28 8.47 21.54
N LYS A 67 3.96 7.54 20.87
CA LYS A 67 4.86 7.82 19.75
C LYS A 67 4.65 6.81 18.62
N PRO A 68 4.71 7.24 17.35
CA PRO A 68 4.67 6.34 16.19
C PRO A 68 5.76 5.27 16.21
N THR A 69 5.51 4.14 15.54
CA THR A 69 6.39 2.96 15.53
C THR A 69 7.61 3.08 14.61
N TYR A 70 7.73 4.15 13.81
CA TYR A 70 8.91 4.40 12.99
C TYR A 70 10.09 4.89 13.86
N GLU A 71 11.29 4.37 13.58
CA GLU A 71 12.47 4.61 14.41
C GLU A 71 13.28 5.81 13.87
N VAL A 72 13.30 6.92 14.61
CA VAL A 72 14.09 8.13 14.28
C VAL A 72 15.52 7.93 14.78
N VAL A 73 16.49 7.96 13.86
CA VAL A 73 17.92 7.70 14.11
C VAL A 73 18.84 8.83 13.65
N GLY A 74 18.28 9.91 13.10
CA GLY A 74 18.98 11.12 12.72
C GLY A 74 18.02 12.28 12.53
N LYS A 75 18.52 13.43 12.07
CA LYS A 75 17.66 14.57 11.73
C LYS A 75 16.71 14.20 10.59
N PRO A 76 15.38 14.35 10.75
CA PRO A 76 14.43 14.14 9.65
C PRO A 76 14.68 15.09 8.47
N GLU A 77 14.59 14.58 7.24
CA GLU A 77 14.73 15.37 6.01
C GLU A 77 13.51 15.21 5.09
N ARG A 78 13.01 16.32 4.56
CA ARG A 78 11.90 16.36 3.58
C ARG A 78 12.30 15.69 2.27
N ILE A 79 11.40 14.94 1.65
CA ILE A 79 11.67 14.29 0.36
C ILE A 79 11.78 15.35 -0.75
N ARG A 80 12.93 15.39 -1.45
CA ARG A 80 13.15 16.29 -2.59
C ARG A 80 12.44 15.76 -3.82
N TYR A 81 12.09 16.64 -4.75
CA TYR A 81 11.37 16.24 -5.97
C TYR A 81 12.11 15.17 -6.80
N LEU A 82 13.45 15.15 -6.81
CA LEU A 82 14.26 14.13 -7.49
C LEU A 82 14.32 12.77 -6.78
N ASP A 83 14.07 12.74 -5.47
CA ASP A 83 14.01 11.47 -4.72
C ASP A 83 12.73 10.69 -5.05
N ASN A 84 11.71 11.36 -5.60
CA ASN A 84 10.49 10.77 -6.15
C ASN A 84 10.73 10.28 -7.59
N ILE A 85 10.73 8.96 -7.80
CA ILE A 85 10.98 8.33 -9.10
C ILE A 85 10.04 8.80 -10.22
N PHE A 86 8.75 9.03 -9.95
CA PHE A 86 7.80 9.46 -10.99
C PHE A 86 8.06 10.89 -11.47
N LYS A 87 8.48 11.78 -10.57
CA LYS A 87 8.90 13.14 -10.93
C LYS A 87 10.23 13.10 -11.68
N ARG A 88 11.24 12.37 -11.16
CA ARG A 88 12.57 12.22 -11.77
C ARG A 88 12.52 11.62 -13.18
N ASN A 89 11.86 10.47 -13.35
CA ASN A 89 11.70 9.82 -14.65
C ASN A 89 10.91 10.72 -15.60
N GLY A 90 9.90 11.45 -15.10
CA GLY A 90 9.15 12.44 -15.87
C GLY A 90 10.00 13.61 -16.38
N GLU A 91 11.09 13.98 -15.71
CA GLU A 91 12.06 14.94 -16.26
C GLU A 91 12.89 14.32 -17.40
N LEU A 92 13.41 13.10 -17.22
CA LEU A 92 14.16 12.39 -18.27
C LEU A 92 13.32 12.21 -19.54
N TYR A 93 12.06 11.79 -19.40
CA TYR A 93 11.13 11.70 -20.54
C TYR A 93 10.94 13.04 -21.26
N ARG A 94 10.96 14.18 -20.57
CA ARG A 94 10.85 15.52 -21.22
C ARG A 94 12.15 15.97 -21.89
N LEU A 95 13.29 15.41 -21.52
CA LEU A 95 14.56 15.64 -22.23
C LEU A 95 14.66 14.78 -23.49
N MET A 96 14.19 13.53 -23.42
CA MET A 96 14.12 12.61 -24.56
C MET A 96 13.06 13.02 -25.59
N TYR A 97 11.92 13.55 -25.13
CA TYR A 97 10.79 13.98 -25.96
C TYR A 97 10.47 15.45 -25.69
N ALA A 98 11.39 16.31 -26.10
CA ALA A 98 11.23 17.75 -26.00
C ALA A 98 10.02 18.23 -26.82
N LYS A 99 9.17 19.09 -26.24
CA LYS A 99 8.01 19.65 -26.97
C LYS A 99 8.41 20.73 -27.98
N ASP A 100 9.62 21.25 -27.84
CA ASP A 100 10.13 22.46 -28.50
C ASP A 100 11.21 22.18 -29.55
N GLY A 101 11.47 20.90 -29.88
CA GLY A 101 12.42 20.51 -30.92
C GLY A 101 13.17 19.22 -30.59
N GLU A 102 14.47 19.21 -30.90
CA GLU A 102 15.35 18.04 -30.77
C GLU A 102 15.49 17.52 -29.32
N PRO A 103 15.72 16.20 -29.15
CA PRO A 103 16.03 15.59 -27.85
C PRO A 103 17.23 16.25 -27.18
N LYS A 104 17.05 16.71 -25.93
CA LYS A 104 18.07 17.35 -25.11
C LYS A 104 18.96 16.32 -24.38
N TRP A 105 18.49 15.08 -24.25
CA TRP A 105 19.26 13.92 -23.77
C TRP A 105 18.63 12.63 -24.33
N ASP A 106 19.42 11.57 -24.45
CA ASP A 106 18.97 10.26 -24.96
C ASP A 106 19.72 9.10 -24.28
N LEU A 107 19.26 7.87 -24.49
CA LEU A 107 19.73 6.69 -23.76
C LEU A 107 21.18 6.28 -24.07
N SER A 108 21.80 6.80 -25.14
CA SER A 108 23.22 6.56 -25.42
C SER A 108 24.14 7.38 -24.51
N LYS A 109 23.65 8.52 -23.99
CA LYS A 109 24.42 9.51 -23.21
C LYS A 109 24.61 9.13 -21.74
N GLY A 110 25.59 9.77 -21.11
CA GLY A 110 25.95 9.57 -19.71
C GLY A 110 25.08 10.34 -18.71
N ALA A 111 25.48 10.33 -17.44
CA ALA A 111 24.94 11.24 -16.43
C ALA A 111 25.54 12.66 -16.58
N GLU A 112 26.73 12.73 -17.15
CA GLU A 112 27.55 13.89 -17.44
C GLU A 112 26.87 14.86 -18.42
N ASP A 113 26.05 14.31 -19.33
CA ASP A 113 25.30 15.02 -20.37
C ASP A 113 23.92 15.52 -19.90
N LEU A 114 23.50 15.18 -18.67
CA LEU A 114 22.23 15.65 -18.13
C LEU A 114 22.33 17.13 -17.71
N PRO A 115 21.21 17.89 -17.74
CA PRO A 115 21.15 19.18 -17.10
C PRO A 115 21.10 19.04 -15.57
N GLU A 116 21.52 20.08 -14.84
CA GLU A 116 21.28 20.13 -13.41
C GLU A 116 19.77 20.30 -13.10
N PRO A 117 19.26 19.76 -11.97
CA PRO A 117 19.98 19.00 -10.94
C PRO A 117 20.04 17.47 -11.19
N LEU A 118 19.62 16.99 -12.37
CA LEU A 118 19.63 15.54 -12.69
C LEU A 118 21.05 14.98 -12.79
N LYS A 119 21.99 15.75 -13.37
CA LYS A 119 23.40 15.39 -13.46
C LYS A 119 24.01 15.12 -12.09
N THR A 120 23.96 16.08 -11.16
CA THR A 120 24.44 15.89 -9.79
C THR A 120 23.75 14.69 -9.11
N TYR A 121 22.45 14.48 -9.33
CA TYR A 121 21.75 13.33 -8.77
C TYR A 121 22.29 11.99 -9.28
N TYR A 122 22.39 11.81 -10.60
CA TYR A 122 22.79 10.54 -11.20
C TYR A 122 24.30 10.28 -11.18
N LEU A 123 25.15 11.31 -11.09
CA LEU A 123 26.58 11.11 -10.77
C LEU A 123 26.77 10.51 -9.36
N ASN A 124 25.90 10.88 -8.41
CA ASN A 124 25.91 10.34 -7.05
C ASN A 124 25.08 9.04 -6.87
N ASN A 125 24.37 8.59 -7.91
CA ASN A 125 23.47 7.42 -7.90
C ASN A 125 23.49 6.74 -9.29
N SER A 126 24.68 6.39 -9.79
CA SER A 126 24.87 5.96 -11.19
C SER A 126 24.15 4.64 -11.50
N GLU A 127 23.96 3.78 -10.49
CA GLU A 127 23.18 2.56 -10.57
C GLU A 127 21.70 2.82 -10.91
N ARG A 128 21.13 3.95 -10.46
CA ARG A 128 19.74 4.33 -10.77
C ARG A 128 19.58 4.79 -12.21
N LEU A 129 20.61 5.34 -12.85
CA LEU A 129 20.53 5.69 -14.27
C LEU A 129 20.51 4.43 -15.13
N ALA A 130 21.33 3.42 -14.79
CA ALA A 130 21.32 2.13 -15.45
C ALA A 130 19.95 1.44 -15.32
N GLU A 131 19.35 1.45 -14.12
CA GLU A 131 18.04 0.83 -13.90
C GLU A 131 16.90 1.63 -14.58
N PHE A 132 16.98 2.96 -14.67
CA PHE A 132 16.07 3.75 -15.53
C PHE A 132 16.14 3.32 -17.00
N LYS A 133 17.35 3.20 -17.56
CA LYS A 133 17.55 2.74 -18.95
C LYS A 133 16.96 1.33 -19.14
N ARG A 134 17.15 0.43 -18.16
CA ARG A 134 16.58 -0.92 -18.16
C ARG A 134 15.05 -0.91 -18.11
N ALA A 135 14.44 -0.09 -17.26
CA ALA A 135 12.99 0.09 -17.18
C ALA A 135 12.41 0.59 -18.52
N TYR A 136 13.08 1.54 -19.17
CA TYR A 136 12.69 2.02 -20.49
C TYR A 136 12.75 0.91 -21.56
N TYR A 137 13.85 0.15 -21.64
CA TYR A 137 13.96 -0.94 -22.61
C TYR A 137 12.92 -2.04 -22.37
N LYS A 138 12.58 -2.34 -21.10
CA LYS A 138 11.48 -3.24 -20.79
C LYS A 138 10.12 -2.68 -21.23
N ALA A 139 9.86 -1.38 -21.07
CA ALA A 139 8.63 -0.76 -21.58
C ALA A 139 8.50 -0.90 -23.11
N ASP A 140 9.58 -0.63 -23.85
CA ASP A 140 9.62 -0.78 -25.32
C ASP A 140 9.41 -2.24 -25.77
N GLU A 141 10.08 -3.20 -25.13
CA GLU A 141 9.86 -4.63 -25.34
C GLU A 141 8.41 -5.04 -25.04
N GLN A 142 7.83 -4.55 -23.94
CA GLN A 142 6.46 -4.85 -23.54
C GLN A 142 5.44 -4.25 -24.51
N HIS A 143 5.58 -2.99 -24.95
CA HIS A 143 4.67 -2.40 -25.94
C HIS A 143 4.68 -3.17 -27.27
N LYS A 144 5.84 -3.69 -27.70
CA LYS A 144 5.97 -4.54 -28.89
C LYS A 144 5.35 -5.93 -28.72
N ASN A 145 5.35 -6.46 -27.50
CA ASN A 145 4.76 -7.77 -27.19
C ASN A 145 3.27 -7.70 -26.84
N TRP A 146 2.73 -6.55 -26.39
CA TRP A 146 1.32 -6.43 -25.97
C TRP A 146 0.30 -6.99 -26.97
N PRO A 147 0.41 -6.77 -28.30
CA PRO A 147 -0.53 -7.34 -29.27
C PRO A 147 -0.62 -8.88 -29.27
N LYS A 148 0.36 -9.59 -28.68
CA LYS A 148 0.34 -11.06 -28.53
C LYS A 148 -0.53 -11.54 -27.37
N TYR A 149 -0.78 -10.67 -26.37
CA TYR A 149 -1.43 -11.01 -25.11
C TYR A 149 -2.70 -10.19 -24.83
N GLN A 150 -3.00 -9.22 -25.71
CA GLN A 150 -4.08 -8.25 -25.52
C GLN A 150 -5.45 -8.92 -25.37
N ASP A 151 -5.70 -10.00 -26.09
CA ASP A 151 -6.98 -10.71 -26.10
C ASP A 151 -7.15 -11.52 -24.79
N GLN A 152 -6.11 -12.22 -24.35
CA GLN A 152 -6.07 -12.91 -23.04
C GLN A 152 -6.37 -11.95 -21.88
N PHE A 153 -5.75 -10.76 -21.89
CA PHE A 153 -5.88 -9.76 -20.82
C PHE A 153 -6.88 -8.63 -21.13
N PHE A 154 -7.78 -8.83 -22.10
CA PHE A 154 -8.70 -7.80 -22.60
C PHE A 154 -9.61 -7.24 -21.49
N ILE A 155 -10.24 -8.10 -20.68
CA ILE A 155 -11.11 -7.64 -19.59
C ILE A 155 -10.32 -6.88 -18.53
N ALA A 156 -9.13 -7.37 -18.15
CA ALA A 156 -8.26 -6.68 -17.19
C ALA A 156 -7.83 -5.29 -17.70
N ASP A 157 -7.68 -5.12 -19.02
CA ASP A 157 -7.36 -3.83 -19.62
C ASP A 157 -8.54 -2.87 -19.67
N ALA A 158 -9.71 -3.36 -20.09
CA ALA A 158 -10.95 -2.60 -20.04
C ALA A 158 -11.29 -2.15 -18.60
N TRP A 159 -11.13 -3.05 -17.61
CA TRP A 159 -11.31 -2.77 -16.19
C TRP A 159 -10.36 -1.68 -15.68
N SER A 160 -9.06 -1.81 -15.98
CA SER A 160 -8.06 -0.81 -15.59
C SER A 160 -8.34 0.56 -16.24
N THR A 161 -8.77 0.56 -17.51
CA THR A 161 -9.09 1.78 -18.27
C THR A 161 -10.34 2.47 -17.73
N ALA A 162 -11.39 1.72 -17.40
CA ALA A 162 -12.60 2.25 -16.78
C ALA A 162 -12.30 3.01 -15.48
N HIS A 163 -11.42 2.45 -14.64
CA HIS A 163 -10.98 3.08 -13.40
C HIS A 163 -9.95 4.21 -13.58
N SER A 164 -9.10 4.17 -14.60
CA SER A 164 -8.09 5.22 -14.84
C SER A 164 -8.68 6.48 -15.50
N THR A 165 -9.85 6.37 -16.14
CA THR A 165 -10.50 7.47 -16.87
C THR A 165 -10.91 8.65 -15.98
N SER A 166 -11.12 8.45 -14.67
CA SER A 166 -11.45 9.55 -13.73
C SER A 166 -10.27 10.49 -13.41
N PHE A 167 -9.07 10.22 -13.93
CA PHE A 167 -7.85 10.96 -13.61
C PHE A 167 -7.43 11.94 -14.71
N ARG A 168 -7.22 13.21 -14.31
CA ARG A 168 -6.73 14.32 -15.15
C ARG A 168 -7.69 14.74 -16.28
N GLY A 169 -7.38 15.87 -16.92
CA GLY A 169 -8.15 16.43 -18.03
C GLY A 169 -9.35 17.29 -17.59
N ARG A 170 -10.22 17.67 -18.54
CA ARG A 170 -11.33 18.63 -18.31
C ARG A 170 -12.46 18.08 -17.43
N GLY A 171 -12.42 16.80 -17.07
CA GLY A 171 -13.41 16.12 -16.21
C GLY A 171 -12.85 15.59 -14.88
N SER A 172 -11.62 15.98 -14.49
CA SER A 172 -11.04 15.54 -13.21
C SER A 172 -11.85 16.06 -12.02
N PHE A 173 -12.14 15.17 -11.07
CA PHE A 173 -12.80 15.53 -9.81
C PHE A 173 -11.93 15.12 -8.61
N PRO A 174 -11.60 16.02 -7.66
CA PRO A 174 -11.77 17.47 -7.75
C PRO A 174 -10.86 18.06 -8.84
N LEU A 175 -10.95 19.38 -9.06
CA LEU A 175 -10.08 20.06 -10.01
C LEU A 175 -8.65 20.18 -9.45
N GLU A 176 -7.65 20.02 -10.32
CA GLU A 176 -6.26 20.32 -9.96
C GLU A 176 -6.12 21.76 -9.43
N PRO A 177 -5.40 21.98 -8.30
CA PRO A 177 -5.18 23.31 -7.76
C PRO A 177 -4.39 24.18 -8.74
N LYS A 178 -4.71 25.47 -8.78
CA LYS A 178 -4.02 26.48 -9.59
C LYS A 178 -3.56 27.60 -8.67
N GLY A 179 -2.30 28.00 -8.76
CA GLY A 179 -1.70 28.97 -7.85
C GLY A 179 -1.22 28.33 -6.53
N PRO A 180 -0.78 29.16 -5.57
CA PRO A 180 -0.22 28.72 -4.30
C PRO A 180 -1.30 28.13 -3.36
N PRO A 181 -0.94 27.26 -2.39
CA PRO A 181 -1.88 26.70 -1.39
C PRO A 181 -2.70 27.75 -0.63
N GLU A 182 -2.08 28.89 -0.32
CA GLU A 182 -2.67 30.03 0.40
C GLU A 182 -3.88 30.65 -0.32
N GLU A 183 -3.98 30.46 -1.63
CA GLU A 183 -5.15 30.81 -2.45
C GLU A 183 -5.96 29.56 -2.81
N SER A 184 -5.28 28.55 -3.36
CA SER A 184 -5.92 27.41 -4.02
C SER A 184 -6.71 26.49 -3.09
N ASP A 185 -6.32 26.40 -1.81
CA ASP A 185 -7.00 25.55 -0.84
C ASP A 185 -8.28 26.18 -0.28
N PHE A 186 -8.42 27.51 -0.45
CA PHE A 186 -9.59 28.30 -0.09
C PHE A 186 -10.55 28.51 -1.28
N ASN A 187 -10.23 28.00 -2.47
CA ASN A 187 -11.10 28.14 -3.65
C ASN A 187 -12.48 27.51 -3.41
N GLY A 188 -13.53 28.34 -3.40
CA GLY A 188 -14.90 27.91 -3.10
C GLY A 188 -15.30 28.03 -1.62
N VAL A 189 -14.42 28.53 -0.76
CA VAL A 189 -14.77 28.95 0.61
C VAL A 189 -15.59 30.24 0.53
N THR A 190 -16.93 30.13 0.64
CA THR A 190 -17.85 31.29 0.52
C THR A 190 -18.25 31.90 1.86
N MET A 191 -17.70 31.42 2.98
CA MET A 191 -18.09 31.84 4.33
C MET A 191 -16.93 31.68 5.32
N LYS A 192 -17.01 32.38 6.45
CA LYS A 192 -16.07 32.20 7.56
C LYS A 192 -16.18 30.77 8.15
N PRO A 193 -15.09 30.21 8.70
CA PRO A 193 -15.12 28.93 9.40
C PRO A 193 -16.27 28.82 10.40
N TYR A 194 -17.15 27.83 10.23
CA TYR A 194 -18.30 27.65 11.12
C TYR A 194 -17.84 27.02 12.44
N PRO A 195 -18.11 27.63 13.62
CA PRO A 195 -17.50 27.23 14.87
C PRO A 195 -17.91 25.82 15.31
N LEU A 196 -16.91 24.99 15.62
CA LEU A 196 -17.09 23.66 16.22
C LEU A 196 -17.27 23.77 17.74
N LYS A 197 -18.02 22.82 18.32
CA LYS A 197 -18.14 22.69 19.79
C LYS A 197 -16.80 22.39 20.47
N SER A 198 -15.96 21.59 19.84
CA SER A 198 -14.57 21.33 20.21
C SER A 198 -13.83 20.62 19.07
N PRO A 199 -12.48 20.55 19.07
CA PRO A 199 -11.72 19.78 18.08
C PRO A 199 -12.14 18.29 18.03
N LYS A 200 -12.47 17.70 19.18
CA LYS A 200 -13.03 16.35 19.28
C LYS A 200 -14.32 16.16 18.49
N HIS A 201 -15.28 17.09 18.60
CA HIS A 201 -16.49 17.05 17.79
C HIS A 201 -16.17 17.18 16.29
N GLY A 202 -15.11 17.92 15.93
CA GLY A 202 -14.58 17.97 14.57
C GLY A 202 -14.12 16.59 14.09
N SER A 203 -13.28 15.90 14.86
CA SER A 203 -12.78 14.56 14.54
C SER A 203 -13.91 13.52 14.45
N GLU A 204 -14.87 13.56 15.37
CA GLU A 204 -16.04 12.68 15.35
C GLU A 204 -16.93 12.92 14.12
N LEU A 205 -17.14 14.19 13.74
CA LEU A 205 -17.91 14.57 12.55
C LEU A 205 -17.20 14.11 11.28
N ILE A 206 -15.93 14.47 11.11
CA ILE A 206 -15.23 14.26 9.84
C ILE A 206 -14.98 12.78 9.55
N LYS A 207 -14.80 11.95 10.60
CA LYS A 207 -14.76 10.48 10.46
C LYS A 207 -16.09 9.93 9.95
N LYS A 208 -17.22 10.31 10.57
CA LYS A 208 -18.57 9.91 10.11
C LYS A 208 -18.83 10.31 8.66
N ILE A 209 -18.50 11.55 8.29
CA ILE A 209 -18.65 12.06 6.91
C ILE A 209 -17.76 11.28 5.93
N SER A 210 -16.50 11.03 6.28
CA SER A 210 -15.55 10.31 5.42
C SER A 210 -15.99 8.86 5.17
N HIS A 211 -16.49 8.15 6.19
CA HIS A 211 -17.09 6.83 6.03
C HIS A 211 -18.35 6.87 5.15
N THR A 212 -19.26 7.84 5.37
CA THR A 212 -20.46 8.03 4.53
C THR A 212 -20.11 8.30 3.06
N PHE A 213 -18.96 8.92 2.77
CA PHE A 213 -18.49 9.11 1.40
C PHE A 213 -17.81 7.89 0.77
N GLY A 214 -17.46 6.85 1.56
CA GLY A 214 -16.88 5.59 1.10
C GLY A 214 -15.48 5.26 1.63
N ALA A 215 -14.95 6.00 2.62
CA ALA A 215 -13.69 5.61 3.28
C ALA A 215 -13.88 4.33 4.11
N THR A 216 -12.97 3.36 3.97
CA THR A 216 -12.97 2.15 4.80
C THR A 216 -12.33 2.41 6.16
N LEU A 217 -11.20 3.12 6.18
CA LEU A 217 -10.55 3.58 7.42
C LEU A 217 -10.40 5.11 7.37
N VAL A 218 -10.52 5.76 8.53
CA VAL A 218 -10.33 7.21 8.68
C VAL A 218 -9.57 7.49 9.97
N GLY A 219 -8.46 8.21 9.86
CA GLY A 219 -7.64 8.66 10.97
C GLY A 219 -7.35 10.15 10.83
N VAL A 220 -7.07 10.81 11.96
CA VAL A 220 -6.78 12.23 12.00
C VAL A 220 -5.47 12.47 12.75
N THR A 221 -4.63 13.38 12.23
CA THR A 221 -3.39 13.77 12.90
C THR A 221 -2.96 15.18 12.52
N GLU A 222 -1.97 15.74 13.21
CA GLU A 222 -1.31 17.00 12.81
C GLU A 222 -0.31 16.76 11.67
N LEU A 223 -0.16 17.72 10.75
CA LEU A 223 0.85 17.62 9.70
C LEU A 223 2.22 18.04 10.21
N LYS A 224 3.15 17.07 10.28
CA LYS A 224 4.57 17.33 10.54
C LYS A 224 5.29 17.81 9.28
N GLU A 225 6.28 18.69 9.43
CA GLU A 225 6.94 19.35 8.28
C GLU A 225 7.83 18.39 7.48
N GLU A 226 8.45 17.40 8.12
CA GLU A 226 9.23 16.35 7.46
C GLU A 226 8.42 15.52 6.44
N TRP A 227 7.08 15.53 6.56
CA TRP A 227 6.18 14.82 5.66
C TRP A 227 5.75 15.63 4.43
N VAL A 228 6.20 16.87 4.29
CA VAL A 228 5.91 17.72 3.13
C VAL A 228 7.03 17.58 2.09
N TYR A 229 6.70 17.32 0.82
CA TYR A 229 7.70 17.29 -0.27
C TYR A 229 8.39 18.66 -0.43
N GLN A 230 9.58 18.73 -1.03
CA GLN A 230 10.29 19.98 -1.35
C GLN A 230 10.79 20.02 -2.79
N GLY A 231 10.99 21.23 -3.34
CA GLY A 231 11.42 21.48 -4.72
C GLY A 231 10.31 21.37 -5.80
N TYR A 232 9.08 20.96 -5.44
CA TYR A 232 7.91 20.96 -6.34
C TYR A 232 6.60 21.05 -5.56
N LEU A 233 5.68 21.91 -6.01
CA LEU A 233 4.37 22.16 -5.39
C LEU A 233 3.27 22.20 -6.46
N ARG A 234 2.20 21.41 -6.32
CA ARG A 234 1.08 21.41 -7.28
C ARG A 234 0.39 22.77 -7.35
N GLY A 235 -0.02 23.16 -8.54
CA GLY A 235 -0.57 24.49 -8.84
C GLY A 235 0.48 25.58 -9.07
N VAL A 236 1.74 25.37 -8.66
CA VAL A 236 2.85 26.34 -8.81
C VAL A 236 3.96 25.82 -9.73
N GLY A 237 4.43 24.58 -9.53
CA GLY A 237 5.54 23.98 -10.28
C GLY A 237 6.79 23.74 -9.43
N LYS A 238 7.98 23.81 -10.05
CA LYS A 238 9.27 23.68 -9.33
C LYS A 238 9.51 24.95 -8.52
N THR A 239 9.52 24.82 -7.19
CA THR A 239 9.75 25.94 -6.26
C THR A 239 10.22 25.41 -4.91
N GLU A 240 10.93 26.26 -4.16
CA GLU A 240 11.21 26.03 -2.74
C GLU A 240 10.10 26.62 -1.88
N PHE A 241 9.64 25.88 -0.87
CA PHE A 241 8.52 26.27 -0.02
C PHE A 241 8.60 25.59 1.35
N LYS A 242 8.08 26.28 2.38
CA LYS A 242 7.85 25.70 3.72
C LYS A 242 6.48 25.03 3.78
N LYS A 243 6.18 24.26 4.83
CA LYS A 243 4.80 23.80 5.08
C LYS A 243 3.86 25.03 5.17
N PRO A 244 2.77 25.11 4.37
CA PRO A 244 1.79 26.19 4.49
C PRO A 244 1.15 26.23 5.90
N GLU A 245 0.92 27.43 6.44
CA GLU A 245 0.50 27.61 7.84
C GLU A 245 -0.90 27.05 8.15
N HIS A 246 -1.78 27.00 7.14
CA HIS A 246 -3.11 26.42 7.23
C HIS A 246 -3.12 24.89 7.11
N TRP A 247 -2.03 24.24 6.69
CA TRP A 247 -1.91 22.77 6.73
C TRP A 247 -1.58 22.32 8.16
N LYS A 248 -2.58 22.43 9.04
CA LYS A 248 -2.48 22.09 10.46
C LYS A 248 -2.80 20.63 10.68
N ASN A 249 -3.99 20.21 10.27
CA ASN A 249 -4.50 18.86 10.46
C ASN A 249 -4.58 18.11 9.13
N VAL A 250 -4.49 16.78 9.21
CA VAL A 250 -4.63 15.85 8.10
C VAL A 250 -5.71 14.83 8.44
N ILE A 251 -6.69 14.71 7.55
CA ILE A 251 -7.65 13.60 7.56
C ILE A 251 -7.08 12.55 6.62
N VAL A 252 -6.58 11.43 7.15
CA VAL A 252 -6.09 10.30 6.36
C VAL A 252 -7.24 9.34 6.14
N ILE A 253 -7.48 8.99 4.88
CA ILE A 253 -8.46 7.98 4.49
C ILE A 253 -7.76 6.77 3.86
N ALA A 254 -8.31 5.59 4.08
CA ALA A 254 -7.88 4.39 3.39
C ALA A 254 -9.04 3.62 2.75
N VAL A 255 -8.75 2.98 1.63
CA VAL A 255 -9.65 2.02 0.97
C VAL A 255 -8.87 0.78 0.50
N PRO A 256 -9.56 -0.35 0.33
CA PRO A 256 -9.05 -1.51 -0.38
C PRO A 256 -9.01 -1.29 -1.91
N HIS A 257 -8.04 -1.93 -2.59
CA HIS A 257 -8.23 -2.42 -3.96
C HIS A 257 -9.45 -3.36 -4.06
N GLU A 258 -9.82 -3.78 -5.25
CA GLU A 258 -10.53 -5.03 -5.46
C GLU A 258 -9.57 -6.19 -5.12
N TRP A 259 -10.07 -7.17 -4.39
CA TRP A 259 -9.30 -8.23 -3.76
C TRP A 259 -8.98 -9.40 -4.68
N ASP A 260 -9.94 -9.83 -5.51
CA ASP A 260 -9.73 -10.92 -6.46
C ASP A 260 -8.68 -10.47 -7.48
N ALA A 261 -8.90 -9.29 -8.09
CA ALA A 261 -7.96 -8.60 -8.95
C ALA A 261 -6.60 -8.33 -8.28
N LEU A 262 -6.54 -8.14 -6.95
CA LEU A 262 -5.24 -8.05 -6.28
C LEU A 262 -4.50 -9.40 -6.32
N TYR A 263 -5.19 -10.50 -6.04
CA TYR A 263 -4.52 -11.80 -5.93
C TYR A 263 -4.01 -12.31 -7.28
N VAL A 264 -4.57 -11.83 -8.39
CA VAL A 264 -4.12 -12.17 -9.75
C VAL A 264 -3.11 -11.18 -10.35
N ASN A 265 -2.36 -10.51 -9.47
CA ASN A 265 -1.19 -9.73 -9.85
C ASN A 265 0.01 -10.64 -10.22
N PRO A 266 0.93 -10.14 -11.07
CA PRO A 266 1.02 -8.76 -11.54
C PRO A 266 0.12 -8.42 -12.74
N THR A 267 -0.42 -9.43 -13.44
CA THR A 267 -0.94 -9.22 -14.80
C THR A 267 -2.37 -8.68 -14.86
N TYR A 268 -3.30 -9.21 -14.07
CA TYR A 268 -4.73 -8.85 -14.17
C TYR A 268 -5.13 -7.66 -13.28
N GLY A 269 -4.41 -7.44 -12.18
CA GLY A 269 -4.76 -6.39 -11.21
C GLY A 269 -4.47 -4.97 -11.69
N THR A 270 -5.05 -3.99 -10.99
CA THR A 270 -4.78 -2.57 -11.18
C THR A 270 -4.64 -1.85 -9.82
N SER A 271 -4.20 -0.60 -9.83
CA SER A 271 -4.27 0.29 -8.66
C SER A 271 -5.35 1.39 -8.82
N TYR A 272 -5.86 1.59 -10.04
CA TYR A 272 -6.76 2.69 -10.35
C TYR A 272 -8.17 2.51 -9.74
N ASP A 273 -8.55 1.28 -9.46
CA ASP A 273 -9.76 0.88 -8.73
C ASP A 273 -9.82 1.47 -7.32
N ALA A 274 -8.74 1.37 -6.55
CA ALA A 274 -8.63 1.99 -5.23
C ALA A 274 -8.38 3.49 -5.34
N TYR A 275 -7.55 3.93 -6.29
CA TYR A 275 -7.25 5.35 -6.46
C TYR A 275 -8.52 6.13 -6.82
N SER A 276 -9.37 5.60 -7.72
CA SER A 276 -10.61 6.30 -8.15
C SER A 276 -11.58 6.45 -6.97
N LYS A 277 -11.74 5.41 -6.14
CA LYS A 277 -12.47 5.48 -4.86
C LYS A 277 -11.89 6.59 -3.96
N LEU A 278 -10.59 6.58 -3.68
CA LEU A 278 -9.92 7.60 -2.84
C LEU A 278 -10.12 9.01 -3.39
N ASN A 279 -10.02 9.18 -4.71
CA ASN A 279 -10.17 10.46 -5.39
C ASN A 279 -11.58 11.04 -5.18
N PHE A 280 -12.62 10.22 -5.36
CA PHE A 280 -14.00 10.65 -5.09
C PHE A 280 -14.26 10.92 -3.59
N VAL A 281 -13.73 10.09 -2.68
CA VAL A 281 -13.90 10.30 -1.24
C VAL A 281 -13.21 11.59 -0.80
N ALA A 282 -11.94 11.77 -1.14
CA ALA A 282 -11.16 12.96 -0.78
C ALA A 282 -11.75 14.24 -1.39
N GLY A 283 -12.16 14.21 -2.66
CA GLY A 283 -12.79 15.36 -3.32
C GLY A 283 -14.11 15.79 -2.65
N LYS A 284 -14.93 14.83 -2.20
CA LYS A 284 -16.14 15.14 -1.42
C LYS A 284 -15.80 15.73 -0.04
N ILE A 285 -14.79 15.21 0.65
CA ILE A 285 -14.29 15.78 1.92
C ILE A 285 -13.81 17.23 1.72
N GLU A 286 -13.02 17.49 0.68
CA GLU A 286 -12.49 18.82 0.35
C GLU A 286 -13.60 19.85 0.13
N ILE A 287 -14.60 19.51 -0.70
CA ILE A 287 -15.76 20.37 -0.97
C ILE A 287 -16.60 20.58 0.30
N PHE A 288 -16.79 19.53 1.11
CA PHE A 288 -17.52 19.60 2.37
C PHE A 288 -16.86 20.56 3.38
N LEU A 289 -15.54 20.44 3.56
CA LEU A 289 -14.76 21.32 4.44
C LEU A 289 -14.79 22.78 3.97
N ARG A 290 -14.57 23.02 2.67
CA ARG A 290 -14.67 24.37 2.08
C ARG A 290 -16.05 24.97 2.22
N LYS A 291 -17.11 24.15 2.10
CA LYS A 291 -18.49 24.58 2.34
C LYS A 291 -18.77 24.93 3.80
N MET A 292 -18.04 24.34 4.76
CA MET A 292 -18.07 24.71 6.18
C MET A 292 -17.20 25.92 6.53
N GLY A 293 -16.49 26.51 5.56
CA GLY A 293 -15.66 27.69 5.75
C GLY A 293 -14.17 27.40 6.02
N TYR A 294 -13.73 26.13 5.93
CA TYR A 294 -12.35 25.72 6.19
C TYR A 294 -11.55 25.58 4.89
N SER A 295 -10.23 25.84 4.95
CA SER A 295 -9.31 25.42 3.90
C SER A 295 -9.31 23.90 3.75
N ALA A 296 -9.16 23.42 2.53
CA ALA A 296 -8.94 21.99 2.29
C ALA A 296 -8.11 21.77 1.03
N ARG A 297 -7.28 20.73 1.04
CA ARG A 297 -6.54 20.27 -0.14
C ARG A 297 -6.42 18.76 -0.14
N ILE A 298 -6.87 18.10 -1.20
CA ILE A 298 -6.69 16.66 -1.35
C ILE A 298 -5.24 16.28 -1.68
N HIS A 299 -4.84 15.09 -1.24
CA HIS A 299 -3.57 14.44 -1.55
C HIS A 299 -3.85 12.97 -1.91
N VAL A 300 -3.97 12.68 -3.21
CA VAL A 300 -4.41 11.37 -3.74
C VAL A 300 -3.38 10.77 -4.71
N PRO A 301 -3.19 9.44 -4.72
CA PRO A 301 -2.47 8.80 -5.81
C PRO A 301 -3.24 8.91 -7.14
N PRO A 302 -2.57 8.78 -8.31
CA PRO A 302 -1.18 8.35 -8.47
C PRO A 302 -0.12 9.47 -8.39
N VAL A 303 -0.51 10.75 -8.51
CA VAL A 303 0.44 11.87 -8.67
C VAL A 303 0.08 13.16 -7.93
N ASP A 304 -1.08 13.19 -7.28
CA ASP A 304 -1.76 14.43 -6.89
C ASP A 304 -1.62 14.64 -5.38
N TYR A 305 -0.38 14.65 -4.91
CA TYR A 305 0.00 14.79 -3.50
C TYR A 305 1.20 15.73 -3.33
N ASP A 306 1.14 16.56 -2.27
CA ASP A 306 2.24 17.43 -1.81
C ASP A 306 2.81 16.99 -0.44
N ILE A 307 2.26 15.89 0.11
CA ILE A 307 2.67 15.26 1.38
C ILE A 307 2.85 13.73 1.23
N ILE A 308 3.64 13.14 2.12
CA ILE A 308 3.96 11.71 2.14
C ILE A 308 2.94 11.00 3.04
N VAL A 309 1.88 10.43 2.45
CA VAL A 309 0.74 9.88 3.22
C VAL A 309 1.08 8.67 4.12
N PRO A 310 1.94 7.70 3.75
CA PRO A 310 2.24 6.53 4.58
C PRO A 310 2.64 6.79 6.05
N PRO A 311 3.64 7.63 6.38
CA PRO A 311 3.95 7.93 7.78
C PRO A 311 2.84 8.71 8.49
N ILE A 312 2.10 9.56 7.78
CA ILE A 312 0.95 10.30 8.34
C ILE A 312 -0.19 9.34 8.73
N ALA A 313 -0.36 8.23 8.01
CA ALA A 313 -1.31 7.17 8.38
C ALA A 313 -0.92 6.44 9.68
N ILE A 314 0.38 6.33 9.97
CA ILE A 314 0.90 5.77 11.23
C ILE A 314 0.70 6.79 12.36
N ASP A 315 1.00 8.07 12.09
CA ASP A 315 0.71 9.19 12.99
C ASP A 315 -0.78 9.28 13.36
N ALA A 316 -1.66 8.92 12.44
CA ALA A 316 -3.11 8.85 12.60
C ALA A 316 -3.64 7.49 13.11
N GLY A 317 -2.77 6.58 13.57
CA GLY A 317 -3.19 5.32 14.22
C GLY A 317 -3.84 4.27 13.30
N LEU A 318 -3.67 4.37 11.99
CA LEU A 318 -4.27 3.40 11.06
C LEU A 318 -3.54 2.05 11.05
N GLY A 319 -2.21 2.05 11.20
CA GLY A 319 -1.36 0.87 11.09
C GLY A 319 0.13 1.18 11.30
N GLU A 320 1.00 0.26 10.87
CA GLU A 320 2.46 0.33 11.00
C GLU A 320 3.18 0.13 9.65
N PHE A 321 4.48 0.46 9.55
CA PHE A 321 5.28 0.13 8.37
C PHE A 321 5.62 -1.37 8.28
N GLY A 322 5.25 -1.99 7.17
CA GLY A 322 5.72 -3.31 6.77
C GLY A 322 7.09 -3.30 6.09
N ARG A 323 7.74 -4.48 6.01
CA ARG A 323 8.99 -4.71 5.25
C ARG A 323 8.94 -4.22 3.81
N ASN A 324 7.77 -4.29 3.16
CA ASN A 324 7.54 -3.84 1.79
C ASN A 324 7.40 -2.31 1.64
N GLY A 325 7.57 -1.53 2.71
CA GLY A 325 7.45 -0.06 2.71
C GLY A 325 6.01 0.46 2.68
N ILE A 326 5.02 -0.42 2.85
CA ILE A 326 3.59 -0.09 2.86
C ILE A 326 3.07 -0.07 4.30
N VAL A 327 2.03 0.72 4.57
CA VAL A 327 1.33 0.68 5.85
C VAL A 327 0.47 -0.59 5.91
N ILE A 328 0.75 -1.44 6.90
CA ILE A 328 -0.06 -2.60 7.23
C ILE A 328 -1.07 -2.16 8.30
N THR A 329 -2.36 -2.24 7.96
CA THR A 329 -3.46 -1.96 8.90
C THR A 329 -4.03 -3.28 9.45
N PRO A 330 -4.59 -3.31 10.66
CA PRO A 330 -5.27 -4.50 11.20
C PRO A 330 -6.34 -5.03 10.24
N GLU A 331 -7.12 -4.14 9.64
CA GLU A 331 -8.27 -4.49 8.78
C GLU A 331 -7.85 -4.96 7.39
N LEU A 332 -7.04 -4.16 6.68
CA LEU A 332 -6.76 -4.32 5.26
C LEU A 332 -5.37 -4.90 4.97
N GLY A 333 -4.53 -5.06 5.99
CA GLY A 333 -3.16 -5.52 5.83
C GLY A 333 -2.32 -4.57 4.96
N ALA A 334 -1.40 -5.11 4.17
CA ALA A 334 -0.65 -4.33 3.18
C ALA A 334 -1.53 -3.89 1.98
N ASN A 335 -2.76 -4.40 1.87
CA ASN A 335 -3.72 -4.06 0.84
C ASN A 335 -4.47 -2.73 1.12
N THR A 336 -3.87 -1.89 1.95
CA THR A 336 -4.28 -0.52 2.26
C THR A 336 -3.82 0.42 1.14
N ARG A 337 -4.72 1.17 0.51
CA ARG A 337 -4.41 2.36 -0.30
C ARG A 337 -4.83 3.61 0.45
N LEU A 338 -3.99 4.65 0.41
CA LEU A 338 -4.11 5.83 1.25
C LEU A 338 -4.28 7.10 0.41
N ALA A 339 -5.11 8.00 0.91
CA ALA A 339 -5.12 9.41 0.52
C ALA A 339 -5.29 10.27 1.78
N ALA A 340 -5.12 11.59 1.63
CA ALA A 340 -5.24 12.53 2.72
C ALA A 340 -5.93 13.83 2.28
N VAL A 341 -6.45 14.57 3.25
CA VAL A 341 -6.90 15.96 3.06
C VAL A 341 -6.27 16.83 4.14
N THR A 342 -5.47 17.83 3.76
CA THR A 342 -4.96 18.84 4.71
C THR A 342 -5.98 19.94 4.93
N THR A 343 -6.10 20.43 6.16
CA THR A 343 -7.09 21.45 6.54
C THR A 343 -6.66 22.24 7.78
N ASP A 344 -7.19 23.45 7.93
CA ASP A 344 -7.13 24.27 9.15
C ASP A 344 -8.29 24.01 10.12
N MET A 345 -9.26 23.14 9.75
CA MET A 345 -10.33 22.69 10.63
C MET A 345 -9.75 22.19 11.96
N PRO A 346 -10.20 22.69 13.13
CA PRO A 346 -9.76 22.19 14.42
C PRO A 346 -10.21 20.74 14.63
N LEU A 347 -9.24 19.83 14.76
CA LEU A 347 -9.47 18.41 14.98
C LEU A 347 -8.64 17.91 16.17
N GLU A 348 -9.15 16.91 16.90
CA GLU A 348 -8.41 16.15 17.91
C GLU A 348 -7.66 14.98 17.24
N PRO A 349 -6.32 14.90 17.32
CA PRO A 349 -5.54 13.81 16.73
C PRO A 349 -5.85 12.43 17.34
N ASP A 350 -5.77 11.39 16.50
CA ASP A 350 -5.71 10.01 16.94
C ASP A 350 -4.35 9.66 17.55
N LYS A 351 -4.31 8.59 18.34
CA LYS A 351 -3.05 8.01 18.81
C LYS A 351 -2.52 6.96 17.82
N PRO A 352 -1.20 6.93 17.54
CA PRO A 352 -0.55 5.82 16.87
C PRO A 352 -0.78 4.48 17.59
N ILE A 353 -0.60 3.37 16.87
CA ILE A 353 -0.72 2.00 17.40
C ILE A 353 0.56 1.18 17.20
N ASP A 354 0.83 0.25 18.11
CA ASP A 354 1.81 -0.84 17.97
C ASP A 354 1.09 -2.19 18.14
N ILE A 355 1.01 -2.95 17.05
CA ILE A 355 0.47 -4.31 17.00
C ILE A 355 1.57 -5.33 16.63
N GLY A 356 2.84 -4.93 16.65
CA GLY A 356 4.00 -5.79 16.40
C GLY A 356 4.37 -6.05 14.94
N ILE A 357 3.88 -5.26 13.95
CA ILE A 357 4.17 -5.52 12.52
C ILE A 357 5.67 -5.59 12.23
N LYS A 358 6.48 -4.73 12.87
CA LYS A 358 7.95 -4.77 12.76
C LYS A 358 8.49 -6.16 13.14
N LYS A 359 8.14 -6.67 14.32
CA LYS A 359 8.61 -7.98 14.84
C LYS A 359 8.18 -9.16 13.97
N PHE A 360 6.97 -9.09 13.41
CA PHE A 360 6.51 -10.07 12.42
C PHE A 360 7.33 -10.00 11.13
N CYS A 361 7.55 -8.78 10.62
CA CYS A 361 8.30 -8.54 9.38
C CYS A 361 9.78 -8.96 9.46
N GLU A 362 10.39 -8.91 10.64
CA GLU A 362 11.74 -9.42 10.90
C GLU A 362 11.85 -10.93 10.57
N LYS A 363 10.84 -11.73 10.95
CA LYS A 363 10.78 -13.19 10.71
C LYS A 363 10.20 -13.58 9.35
N CYS A 364 9.21 -12.83 8.84
CA CYS A 364 8.34 -13.29 7.75
C CYS A 364 9.05 -13.37 6.38
N LYS A 365 9.59 -12.25 5.90
CA LYS A 365 10.30 -12.08 4.60
C LYS A 365 9.57 -12.46 3.29
N ILE A 366 8.40 -13.11 3.33
CA ILE A 366 7.64 -13.58 2.14
C ILE A 366 7.52 -12.51 1.04
N CYS A 367 7.21 -11.26 1.38
CA CYS A 367 7.08 -10.19 0.38
C CYS A 367 8.40 -9.82 -0.34
N ALA A 368 9.55 -10.13 0.25
CA ALA A 368 10.86 -9.95 -0.35
C ALA A 368 11.33 -11.21 -1.09
N GLU A 369 11.02 -12.40 -0.57
CA GLU A 369 11.22 -13.71 -1.22
C GLU A 369 10.49 -13.76 -2.58
N GLU A 370 9.26 -13.25 -2.63
CA GLU A 370 8.40 -13.22 -3.83
C GLU A 370 8.61 -11.98 -4.74
N CYS A 371 9.61 -11.13 -4.46
CA CYS A 371 9.76 -9.87 -5.19
C CYS A 371 10.48 -10.08 -6.55
N PRO A 372 9.79 -10.00 -7.72
CA PRO A 372 10.40 -10.29 -9.04
C PRO A 372 11.56 -9.37 -9.42
N SER A 373 11.66 -8.19 -8.79
CA SER A 373 12.72 -7.22 -9.01
C SER A 373 13.85 -7.29 -7.98
N GLY A 374 13.72 -8.11 -6.93
CA GLY A 374 14.64 -8.09 -5.79
C GLY A 374 14.71 -6.72 -5.09
N SER A 375 13.63 -5.92 -5.15
CA SER A 375 13.63 -4.53 -4.66
C SER A 375 13.51 -4.39 -3.15
N ILE A 376 13.05 -5.42 -2.46
CA ILE A 376 12.70 -5.37 -1.03
C ILE A 376 13.82 -6.03 -0.24
N SER A 377 14.36 -5.32 0.75
CA SER A 377 15.45 -5.83 1.61
C SER A 377 15.09 -7.18 2.26
N MET A 378 16.06 -8.10 2.22
CA MET A 378 16.03 -9.42 2.87
C MET A 378 16.65 -9.43 4.29
N ASP A 379 17.17 -8.28 4.75
CA ASP A 379 17.84 -8.12 6.05
C ASP A 379 16.92 -8.53 7.21
N ASP A 380 17.45 -9.18 8.25
CA ASP A 380 16.64 -9.61 9.39
C ASP A 380 15.91 -8.45 10.08
N ALA A 381 16.54 -7.26 10.15
CA ALA A 381 15.99 -6.07 10.77
C ALA A 381 16.09 -4.83 9.85
N PRO A 382 15.43 -3.70 10.17
CA PRO A 382 15.66 -2.43 9.49
C PRO A 382 17.09 -1.94 9.68
N THR A 383 17.91 -1.92 8.62
CA THR A 383 19.34 -1.56 8.68
C THR A 383 19.65 -0.17 8.12
N LYS A 384 18.79 0.39 7.26
CA LYS A 384 19.11 1.57 6.46
C LYS A 384 18.52 2.84 7.07
N ASN A 385 19.37 3.83 7.35
CA ASN A 385 18.95 5.20 7.66
C ASN A 385 18.62 5.93 6.37
N ILE A 386 17.36 6.33 6.20
CA ILE A 386 16.86 7.03 5.03
C ILE A 386 16.15 8.30 5.53
N ARG A 387 16.80 9.45 5.33
CA ARG A 387 16.33 10.79 5.74
C ARG A 387 16.04 10.92 7.25
N GLY A 388 16.88 10.31 8.08
CA GLY A 388 16.74 10.31 9.54
C GLY A 388 15.91 9.16 10.12
N PHE A 389 15.32 8.31 9.29
CA PHE A 389 14.46 7.19 9.71
C PHE A 389 15.09 5.84 9.37
N LYS A 390 15.10 4.92 10.33
CA LYS A 390 15.58 3.55 10.13
C LYS A 390 14.45 2.68 9.58
N ARG A 391 14.66 2.09 8.41
CA ARG A 391 13.65 1.26 7.73
C ARG A 391 14.30 0.15 6.89
N TRP A 392 13.50 -0.83 6.48
CA TRP A 392 13.88 -1.68 5.35
C TRP A 392 13.94 -0.82 4.10
N ASP A 393 14.98 -1.00 3.30
CA ASP A 393 15.13 -0.28 2.05
C ASP A 393 14.32 -0.94 0.93
N ILE A 394 13.84 -0.08 0.03
CA ILE A 394 13.03 -0.43 -1.13
C ILE A 394 13.67 0.25 -2.33
N ASP A 395 14.27 -0.55 -3.20
CA ASP A 395 14.82 -0.07 -4.47
C ASP A 395 13.66 0.28 -5.42
N GLN A 396 13.22 1.53 -5.35
CA GLN A 396 12.11 2.05 -6.16
C GLN A 396 12.38 1.95 -7.66
N ASP A 397 13.65 2.02 -8.09
CA ASP A 397 14.04 1.97 -9.49
C ASP A 397 13.87 0.55 -10.04
N LYS A 398 14.40 -0.47 -9.34
CA LYS A 398 14.13 -1.89 -9.68
C LYS A 398 12.65 -2.25 -9.59
N CYS A 399 11.92 -1.68 -8.65
CA CYS A 399 10.49 -1.91 -8.51
C CYS A 399 9.74 -1.41 -9.74
N PHE A 400 10.10 -0.21 -10.22
CA PHE A 400 9.54 0.39 -11.42
C PHE A 400 9.93 -0.37 -12.70
N THR A 401 11.11 -0.99 -12.80
CA THR A 401 11.47 -1.84 -13.95
C THR A 401 10.43 -2.96 -14.17
N VAL A 402 9.97 -3.63 -13.11
CA VAL A 402 8.94 -4.67 -13.26
C VAL A 402 7.58 -4.09 -13.65
N TRP A 403 7.23 -2.87 -13.24
CA TRP A 403 5.99 -2.23 -13.72
C TRP A 403 5.98 -2.04 -15.24
N ASN A 404 7.15 -1.98 -15.86
CA ASN A 404 7.34 -1.83 -17.29
C ASN A 404 7.64 -3.16 -18.00
N SER A 405 7.61 -4.31 -17.30
CA SER A 405 7.94 -5.62 -17.86
C SER A 405 6.82 -6.66 -17.71
N VAL A 406 5.60 -6.27 -17.33
CA VAL A 406 4.45 -7.18 -17.17
C VAL A 406 3.53 -7.04 -18.38
N ALA A 407 2.95 -8.17 -18.84
CA ALA A 407 2.05 -8.29 -19.97
C ALA A 407 0.77 -7.43 -19.83
N THR A 408 0.89 -6.14 -20.11
CA THR A 408 -0.11 -5.09 -19.90
C THR A 408 -0.01 -4.04 -21.02
N SER A 409 -1.12 -3.37 -21.35
CA SER A 409 -1.17 -2.30 -22.37
C SER A 409 -0.32 -1.07 -22.03
N HIS A 410 -0.21 -0.79 -20.73
CA HIS A 410 0.54 0.29 -20.12
C HIS A 410 0.95 -0.14 -18.70
N SER A 411 1.92 0.54 -18.08
CA SER A 411 2.49 0.16 -16.77
C SER A 411 1.45 0.18 -15.62
N ARG A 412 0.63 -0.88 -15.49
CA ARG A 412 -0.45 -1.00 -14.49
C ARG A 412 0.08 -1.13 -13.06
N GLY A 413 1.35 -1.48 -12.89
CA GLY A 413 2.01 -1.73 -11.60
C GLY A 413 2.06 -3.21 -11.21
N CYS A 414 2.91 -3.57 -10.24
CA CYS A 414 3.22 -4.97 -9.90
C CYS A 414 2.41 -5.56 -8.73
N ARG A 415 2.36 -4.90 -7.57
CA ARG A 415 1.55 -5.28 -6.37
C ARG A 415 1.75 -6.69 -5.76
N ILE A 416 2.61 -7.56 -6.27
CA ILE A 416 2.85 -8.92 -5.70
C ILE A 416 3.14 -8.84 -4.18
N CYS A 417 4.00 -7.91 -3.75
CA CYS A 417 4.34 -7.68 -2.34
C CYS A 417 3.16 -7.27 -1.44
N LEU A 418 2.00 -6.93 -2.01
CA LEU A 418 0.73 -6.73 -1.30
C LEU A 418 -0.06 -8.02 -1.23
N ALA A 419 -0.14 -8.77 -2.34
CA ALA A 419 -0.93 -9.99 -2.47
C ALA A 419 -0.38 -11.11 -1.58
N VAL A 420 0.94 -11.34 -1.63
CA VAL A 420 1.66 -12.38 -0.87
C VAL A 420 1.75 -12.10 0.64
N CYS A 421 1.37 -10.89 1.08
CA CYS A 421 1.51 -10.49 2.47
C CYS A 421 0.48 -11.22 3.37
N PRO A 422 0.91 -11.92 4.44
CA PRO A 422 0.00 -12.63 5.34
C PRO A 422 -1.09 -11.76 6.01
N TYR A 423 -0.88 -10.45 6.18
CA TYR A 423 -1.94 -9.56 6.70
C TYR A 423 -2.95 -9.11 5.63
N SER A 424 -2.55 -9.11 4.35
CA SER A 424 -3.46 -8.92 3.21
C SER A 424 -4.26 -10.18 2.88
N ARG A 425 -4.02 -11.28 3.62
CA ARG A 425 -4.82 -12.51 3.52
C ARG A 425 -6.27 -12.24 3.78
N LYS A 426 -7.07 -13.19 3.35
CA LYS A 426 -8.50 -13.15 3.39
C LYS A 426 -9.09 -13.89 4.65
N ASN A 427 -9.93 -13.16 5.44
CA ASN A 427 -10.62 -13.33 6.75
C ASN A 427 -11.59 -14.52 6.88
N ASN A 428 -11.13 -15.71 6.54
CA ASN A 428 -11.74 -16.86 7.21
C ASN A 428 -11.58 -16.73 8.75
N TRP A 429 -12.27 -17.60 9.49
CA TRP A 429 -12.22 -17.60 10.95
C TRP A 429 -10.80 -17.76 11.52
N ILE A 430 -9.87 -18.40 10.79
CA ILE A 430 -8.45 -18.56 11.17
C ILE A 430 -7.72 -17.22 11.11
N HIS A 431 -7.91 -16.44 10.04
CA HIS A 431 -7.30 -15.11 9.90
C HIS A 431 -7.97 -14.09 10.83
N ARG A 432 -9.27 -14.21 11.13
CA ARG A 432 -9.91 -13.42 12.20
C ARG A 432 -9.27 -13.73 13.55
N LEU A 433 -9.19 -15.01 13.91
CA LEU A 433 -8.53 -15.46 15.14
C LEU A 433 -7.09 -14.95 15.19
N ALA A 434 -6.37 -14.98 14.07
CA ALA A 434 -5.00 -14.50 14.02
C ALA A 434 -4.91 -12.99 14.30
N LYS A 435 -5.75 -12.16 13.68
CA LYS A 435 -5.80 -10.71 13.92
C LYS A 435 -6.20 -10.35 15.36
N GLU A 436 -7.02 -11.19 16.01
CA GLU A 436 -7.47 -11.00 17.40
C GLU A 436 -6.54 -11.62 18.46
N VAL A 437 -5.58 -12.47 18.08
CA VAL A 437 -4.66 -13.15 19.03
C VAL A 437 -3.22 -12.69 18.86
N ASP A 438 -2.74 -12.52 17.63
CA ASP A 438 -1.35 -12.13 17.32
C ASP A 438 -0.91 -10.84 18.04
N PRO A 439 -1.69 -9.73 18.03
CA PRO A 439 -1.30 -8.51 18.73
C PRO A 439 -1.27 -8.64 20.26
N TYR A 440 -1.99 -9.64 20.82
CA TYR A 440 -2.06 -9.89 22.26
C TYR A 440 -1.08 -10.98 22.74
N ASP A 441 -0.31 -11.62 21.84
CA ASP A 441 0.73 -12.58 22.21
C ASP A 441 2.13 -11.90 22.29
N PRO A 442 2.58 -11.46 23.48
CA PRO A 442 3.89 -10.82 23.63
C PRO A 442 5.07 -11.76 23.35
N SER A 443 4.85 -13.09 23.28
CA SER A 443 5.89 -14.05 22.92
C SER A 443 6.09 -14.16 21.40
N GLY A 444 5.09 -13.77 20.61
CA GLY A 444 5.05 -13.99 19.16
C GLY A 444 5.15 -15.47 18.77
N ALA A 445 4.80 -16.41 19.67
CA ALA A 445 4.75 -17.84 19.39
C ALA A 445 3.58 -18.15 18.46
N PHE A 446 2.42 -17.52 18.69
CA PHE A 446 1.26 -17.60 17.80
C PHE A 446 1.60 -17.04 16.41
N ALA A 447 2.21 -15.85 16.35
CA ALA A 447 2.73 -15.25 15.12
C ALA A 447 3.60 -16.22 14.32
N SER A 448 4.52 -16.90 15.02
CA SER A 448 5.50 -17.82 14.43
C SER A 448 4.86 -19.13 13.97
N ALA A 449 3.86 -19.64 14.70
CA ALA A 449 3.07 -20.80 14.28
C ALA A 449 2.22 -20.49 13.03
N MET A 450 1.53 -19.35 13.01
CA MET A 450 0.76 -18.90 11.85
C MET A 450 1.66 -18.62 10.63
N LEU A 451 2.85 -18.07 10.83
CA LEU A 451 3.85 -17.90 9.77
C LEU A 451 4.35 -19.24 9.24
N ALA A 452 4.56 -20.24 10.09
CA ALA A 452 4.90 -21.59 9.65
C ALA A 452 3.76 -22.21 8.82
N MET A 453 2.50 -22.04 9.23
CA MET A 453 1.34 -22.46 8.43
C MET A 453 1.29 -21.73 7.07
N GLN A 454 1.57 -20.42 7.04
CA GLN A 454 1.67 -19.67 5.78
C GLN A 454 2.73 -20.27 4.84
N LYS A 455 3.96 -20.47 5.32
CA LYS A 455 5.06 -21.00 4.50
C LYS A 455 4.94 -22.48 4.09
N ASN A 456 4.10 -23.28 4.75
CA ASN A 456 3.96 -24.71 4.46
C ASN A 456 2.65 -25.09 3.74
N PHE A 457 1.59 -24.27 3.83
CA PHE A 457 0.27 -24.63 3.30
C PHE A 457 -0.24 -23.72 2.17
N PHE A 458 0.37 -22.56 1.95
CA PHE A 458 0.02 -21.67 0.84
C PHE A 458 1.08 -21.76 -0.25
N GLU A 459 0.63 -21.72 -1.51
CA GLU A 459 1.52 -21.69 -2.67
C GLU A 459 2.10 -20.28 -2.86
N TYR A 460 3.38 -20.25 -3.21
CA TYR A 460 4.15 -19.05 -3.51
C TYR A 460 4.98 -19.37 -4.76
N PRO A 461 4.56 -18.90 -5.95
CA PRO A 461 5.26 -19.15 -7.22
C PRO A 461 6.75 -18.77 -7.27
N GLY A 462 7.26 -17.94 -6.37
CA GLY A 462 8.64 -17.49 -6.43
C GLY A 462 8.85 -16.32 -7.39
N ALA A 463 9.77 -15.43 -7.03
CA ALA A 463 10.01 -14.16 -7.71
C ALA A 463 10.07 -14.22 -9.25
N ASN A 464 10.73 -15.22 -9.84
CA ASN A 464 10.92 -15.30 -11.29
C ASN A 464 9.68 -15.77 -12.05
N GLU A 465 8.80 -16.59 -11.45
CA GLU A 465 7.65 -17.17 -12.16
C GLU A 465 6.55 -16.13 -12.45
N TYR A 466 6.58 -14.98 -11.78
CA TYR A 466 5.69 -13.85 -12.03
C TYR A 466 6.08 -12.98 -13.25
N LEU A 467 7.26 -13.18 -13.84
CA LEU A 467 7.70 -12.42 -15.02
C LEU A 467 7.14 -13.09 -16.29
N PRO A 468 6.60 -12.33 -17.27
CA PRO A 468 6.02 -12.90 -18.48
C PRO A 468 7.05 -13.72 -19.27
N PRO A 469 6.78 -15.01 -19.52
CA PRO A 469 7.50 -15.77 -20.54
C PRO A 469 7.12 -15.25 -21.95
N PRO A 470 7.80 -15.71 -23.01
CA PRO A 470 7.51 -15.31 -24.39
C PRO A 470 6.12 -15.67 -24.91
N ASP A 471 5.37 -16.49 -24.17
CA ASP A 471 3.98 -16.90 -24.42
C ASP A 471 2.95 -16.22 -23.50
N GLY A 472 3.39 -15.33 -22.60
CA GLY A 472 2.51 -14.59 -21.68
C GLY A 472 2.00 -15.39 -20.48
N SER A 473 2.34 -16.68 -20.35
CA SER A 473 1.79 -17.59 -19.33
C SER A 473 2.47 -17.48 -17.94
N ASN A 474 2.76 -16.26 -17.46
CA ASN A 474 3.35 -16.10 -16.13
C ASN A 474 2.42 -16.59 -15.03
N LYS A 475 3.02 -17.09 -13.94
CA LYS A 475 2.28 -17.32 -12.71
C LYS A 475 1.73 -16.02 -12.18
N THR A 476 0.56 -16.13 -11.57
CA THR A 476 -0.04 -15.12 -10.71
C THR A 476 -0.21 -15.76 -9.33
N TYR A 477 -0.39 -14.95 -8.29
CA TYR A 477 -0.40 -15.45 -6.92
C TYR A 477 -1.66 -16.27 -6.56
N GLY A 478 -2.79 -15.97 -7.20
CA GLY A 478 -3.97 -16.81 -7.24
C GLY A 478 -4.50 -16.95 -8.68
N GLU A 479 -5.46 -17.85 -8.90
CA GLU A 479 -6.11 -18.01 -10.19
C GLU A 479 -7.04 -16.83 -10.53
N PRO A 480 -7.17 -16.42 -11.82
CA PRO A 480 -8.11 -15.38 -12.23
C PRO A 480 -9.55 -15.75 -11.85
N PRO A 481 -10.33 -14.83 -11.27
CA PRO A 481 -11.77 -15.05 -11.12
C PRO A 481 -12.41 -15.14 -12.51
N GLU A 482 -13.49 -15.91 -12.62
CA GLU A 482 -14.17 -16.19 -13.90
C GLU A 482 -14.50 -14.94 -14.72
N TRP A 483 -14.84 -13.83 -14.04
CA TRP A 483 -15.17 -12.56 -14.70
C TRP A 483 -13.95 -11.83 -15.30
N LEU A 484 -12.71 -12.13 -14.88
CA LEU A 484 -11.47 -11.56 -15.43
C LEU A 484 -10.82 -12.44 -16.51
N ASP A 485 -11.23 -13.71 -16.62
CA ASP A 485 -10.75 -14.62 -17.65
C ASP A 485 -11.47 -14.34 -18.97
N SER A 486 -10.81 -13.59 -19.87
CA SER A 486 -11.38 -13.18 -21.16
C SER A 486 -11.88 -14.36 -22.01
N SER A 487 -11.28 -15.56 -21.86
CA SER A 487 -11.66 -16.77 -22.60
C SER A 487 -13.02 -17.36 -22.18
N LYS A 488 -13.59 -16.90 -21.06
CA LYS A 488 -14.96 -17.26 -20.63
C LYS A 488 -16.05 -16.46 -21.34
N TRP A 489 -15.71 -15.30 -21.90
CA TRP A 489 -16.67 -14.32 -22.40
C TRP A 489 -16.51 -14.03 -23.89
N PHE A 490 -15.35 -14.34 -24.48
CA PHE A 490 -15.00 -14.05 -25.87
C PHE A 490 -14.36 -15.27 -26.55
N ASP A 491 -14.50 -15.35 -27.88
CA ASP A 491 -13.91 -16.37 -28.74
C ASP A 491 -12.48 -15.92 -29.12
N ILE A 492 -11.49 -16.35 -28.34
CA ILE A 492 -10.07 -15.91 -28.37
C ILE A 492 -9.08 -17.09 -28.26
#